data_AF-A0A2K0TWY3-F1
#
_entry.id   AF-A0A2K0TWY3-F1
#
_cell.length_a   1.000
_cell.length_b   1.000
_cell.length_c   1.000
_cell.angle_alpha   90.00
_cell.angle_beta   90.00
_cell.angle_gamma   90.00
#
_symmetry.space_group_name_H-M   'P 1'
#
loop_
_entity.id
_entity.type
_entity.pdbx_description
1 polymer ?
#
loop_
_entity_poly.entity_id
_entity_poly.type
_entity_poly.pdbx_seq_one_letter_code
_entity_poly.pdbx_strand_id
1 'polypeptide(L)'
;MEESPKNKLQAHMSSETSELRPIDRNISEWRQLLAVFISSAPQRSLSFWQGLYHIVYEPWLNGSANGMGKWLTKTLQPLHAAIDSPVAVGNAITEIKNSAVARLAGADKISTPNTLSEGALKVDAILLMFYLPDHVHQSTLYQFDKRIPVFATPDAMAIVKEMKHFETLELILSLSPTAKIWLEPSLQPEAGWPSWLMPWFLPGHRAVNPARALVWTHTGNDGKEVNESILTSIHGSQVDKKTPQCLSRT
;
A
#
# COMPACT_ATOMS: atom_id res chain seq x y z
N MET A 1 19.57 22.45 4.01
CA MET A 1 18.45 22.77 3.12
C MET A 1 17.91 21.45 2.64
N GLU A 2 16.74 21.05 3.12
CA GLU A 2 16.18 19.73 2.84
C GLU A 2 15.69 19.66 1.40
N GLU A 3 16.04 18.58 0.70
CA GLU A 3 15.69 18.40 -0.70
C GLU A 3 14.18 18.18 -0.84
N SER A 4 13.54 18.92 -1.76
CA SER A 4 12.10 18.83 -2.02
C SER A 4 11.68 17.37 -2.31
N PRO A 5 10.52 16.89 -1.81
CA PRO A 5 10.00 15.55 -2.12
C PRO A 5 9.94 15.24 -3.62
N LYS A 6 9.64 16.26 -4.43
CA LYS A 6 9.64 16.18 -5.90
C LYS A 6 11.04 15.90 -6.45
N ASN A 7 12.06 16.53 -5.87
CA ASN A 7 13.46 16.32 -6.27
C ASN A 7 13.95 14.93 -5.87
N LYS A 8 13.57 14.42 -4.69
CA LYS A 8 13.87 13.04 -4.25
C LYS A 8 13.22 11.99 -5.17
N LEU A 9 11.95 12.19 -5.51
CA LEU A 9 11.23 11.34 -6.46
C LEU A 9 11.89 11.38 -7.84
N GLN A 10 12.23 12.56 -8.33
CA GLN A 10 12.92 12.73 -9.60
C GLN A 10 14.31 12.09 -9.57
N ALA A 11 15.09 12.23 -8.50
CA ALA A 11 16.39 11.60 -8.35
C ALA A 11 16.29 10.06 -8.31
N HIS A 12 15.33 9.51 -7.57
CA HIS A 12 15.04 8.07 -7.56
C HIS A 12 14.67 7.57 -8.96
N MET A 13 13.86 8.35 -9.68
CA MET A 13 13.44 8.03 -11.05
C MET A 13 14.49 8.32 -12.11
N SER A 14 15.52 9.12 -11.86
CA SER A 14 16.55 9.44 -12.85
C SER A 14 17.81 8.57 -12.74
N SER A 15 17.94 7.74 -11.69
CA SER A 15 19.12 6.87 -11.51
C SER A 15 19.10 5.69 -12.49
N GLU A 16 19.85 5.75 -13.59
CA GLU A 16 19.90 4.69 -14.62
C GLU A 16 20.36 3.32 -14.10
N THR A 17 21.04 3.29 -12.95
CA THR A 17 21.67 2.09 -12.38
C THR A 17 20.83 1.36 -11.32
N SER A 18 19.71 1.94 -10.87
CA SER A 18 18.87 1.32 -9.85
C SER A 18 17.67 0.58 -10.45
N GLU A 19 17.48 -0.68 -10.04
CA GLU A 19 16.22 -1.40 -10.21
C GLU A 19 15.06 -0.51 -9.73
N LEU A 20 13.97 -0.47 -10.50
CA LEU A 20 12.76 0.28 -10.13
C LEU A 20 12.16 -0.35 -8.86
N ARG A 21 12.27 0.34 -7.72
CA ARG A 21 11.77 -0.12 -6.43
C ARG A 21 10.36 0.42 -6.17
N PRO A 22 9.58 -0.22 -5.28
CA PRO A 22 8.36 0.38 -4.78
C PRO A 22 8.62 1.77 -4.19
N ILE A 23 7.74 2.72 -4.48
CA ILE A 23 7.80 4.04 -3.87
C ILE A 23 6.89 4.07 -2.66
N ASP A 24 7.49 4.29 -1.51
CA ASP A 24 6.78 4.58 -0.27
C ASP A 24 6.71 6.10 -0.08
N ARG A 25 5.52 6.68 -0.29
CA ARG A 25 5.26 8.08 0.07
C ARG A 25 4.45 8.11 1.35
N ASN A 26 5.08 8.62 2.41
CA ASN A 26 4.40 8.81 3.69
C ASN A 26 3.36 9.93 3.52
N ILE A 27 2.08 9.61 3.78
CA ILE A 27 0.95 10.53 3.65
C ILE A 27 0.79 11.35 4.95
N SER A 28 1.16 10.76 6.09
CA SER A 28 1.19 11.41 7.40
C SER A 28 2.39 10.94 8.22
N GLU A 29 2.79 11.69 9.26
CA GLU A 29 3.90 11.30 10.13
C GLU A 29 3.66 9.97 10.91
N TRP A 30 2.46 9.40 10.81
CA TRP A 30 1.99 8.23 11.55
C TRP A 30 1.89 6.95 10.69
N ARG A 31 2.73 6.81 9.67
CA ARG A 31 2.95 5.56 8.90
C ARG A 31 1.79 5.12 8.00
N GLN A 32 1.09 6.10 7.43
CA GLN A 32 0.08 5.88 6.39
C GLN A 32 0.74 5.99 5.02
N LEU A 33 0.59 4.95 4.22
CA LEU A 33 1.45 4.73 3.06
C LEU A 33 0.64 4.86 1.77
N LEU A 34 1.18 5.64 0.83
CA LEU A 34 0.94 5.37 -0.58
C LEU A 34 2.10 4.50 -1.04
N ALA A 35 1.81 3.23 -1.34
CA ALA A 35 2.78 2.32 -1.91
C ALA A 35 2.47 2.12 -3.39
N VAL A 36 3.46 2.38 -4.24
CA VAL A 36 3.37 2.16 -5.70
C VAL A 36 4.28 1.02 -6.07
N PHE A 37 3.70 -0.10 -6.52
CA PHE A 37 4.45 -1.28 -6.94
C PHE A 37 4.53 -1.37 -8.46
N ILE A 38 5.63 -1.93 -8.95
CA ILE A 38 5.95 -2.02 -10.39
C ILE A 38 6.06 -3.51 -10.75
N SER A 39 5.18 -3.99 -11.64
CA SER A 39 5.21 -5.37 -12.13
C SER A 39 6.43 -5.64 -13.03
N SER A 40 6.97 -6.85 -12.99
CA SER A 40 8.12 -7.29 -13.81
C SER A 40 7.77 -8.17 -15.02
N ALA A 41 6.51 -8.58 -15.21
CA ALA A 41 6.14 -9.59 -16.21
C ALA A 41 6.20 -9.09 -17.67
N PRO A 42 6.26 -9.97 -18.70
CA PRO A 42 6.21 -9.60 -20.12
C PRO A 42 4.84 -9.03 -20.57
N GLN A 43 3.92 -8.78 -19.64
CA GLN A 43 2.71 -7.94 -19.84
C GLN A 43 3.02 -6.45 -20.09
N ARG A 44 4.25 -6.13 -20.51
CA ARG A 44 4.61 -4.90 -21.21
C ARG A 44 3.93 -4.77 -22.58
N SER A 45 3.09 -5.71 -23.00
CA SER A 45 2.56 -5.76 -24.37
C SER A 45 1.40 -4.80 -24.68
N LEU A 46 0.87 -3.99 -23.75
CA LEU A 46 -0.08 -2.93 -24.14
C LEU A 46 0.06 -1.57 -23.43
N SER A 47 0.76 -1.47 -22.29
CA SER A 47 1.24 -0.19 -21.76
C SER A 47 1.97 -0.43 -20.43
N PHE A 48 3.20 0.07 -20.27
CA PHE A 48 3.91 0.11 -18.97
C PHE A 48 3.02 0.64 -17.82
N TRP A 49 2.07 1.48 -18.18
CA TRP A 49 1.05 2.14 -17.37
C TRP A 49 0.05 1.21 -16.67
N GLN A 50 -0.17 0.00 -17.20
CA GLN A 50 -0.96 -1.07 -16.58
C GLN A 50 -0.16 -1.88 -15.54
N GLY A 51 1.16 -1.65 -15.43
CA GLY A 51 2.06 -2.36 -14.52
C GLY A 51 2.25 -1.68 -13.15
N LEU A 52 1.65 -0.51 -12.91
CA LEU A 52 1.69 0.19 -11.63
C LEU A 52 0.43 -0.11 -10.81
N TYR A 53 0.60 -0.66 -9.61
CA TYR A 53 -0.49 -0.91 -8.67
C TYR A 53 -0.36 0.03 -7.46
N HIS A 54 -1.39 0.83 -7.20
CA HIS A 54 -1.40 1.91 -6.21
C HIS A 54 -2.29 1.52 -5.04
N ILE A 55 -1.66 1.29 -3.89
CA ILE A 55 -2.34 0.94 -2.65
C ILE A 55 -2.34 2.14 -1.73
N VAL A 56 -3.54 2.51 -1.26
CA VAL A 56 -3.70 3.44 -0.15
C VAL A 56 -3.85 2.63 1.13
N TYR A 57 -2.86 2.78 2.01
CA TYR A 57 -2.71 1.95 3.18
C TYR A 57 -3.18 2.69 4.44
N GLU A 58 -4.20 2.15 5.14
CA GLU A 58 -4.78 2.67 6.40
C GLU A 58 -4.96 4.20 6.41
N PRO A 59 -5.74 4.77 5.48
CA PRO A 59 -5.76 6.22 5.30
C PRO A 59 -6.50 6.92 6.45
N TRP A 60 -5.81 7.89 7.05
CA TRP A 60 -6.35 8.90 7.95
C TRP A 60 -5.80 10.27 7.53
N LEU A 61 -6.45 10.85 6.51
CA LEU A 61 -5.98 12.03 5.79
C LEU A 61 -6.25 13.34 6.53
N ASN A 62 -7.35 13.42 7.29
CA ASN A 62 -7.69 14.61 8.06
C ASN A 62 -8.61 14.26 9.25
N GLY A 63 -8.83 15.24 10.12
CA GLY A 63 -9.76 15.14 11.24
C GLY A 63 -9.23 14.29 12.40
N SER A 64 -10.08 14.10 13.42
CA SER A 64 -9.76 13.30 14.60
C SER A 64 -10.34 11.90 14.51
N ALA A 65 -9.58 10.89 14.92
CA ALA A 65 -10.07 9.55 15.11
C ALA A 65 -10.73 9.44 16.50
N ASN A 66 -12.00 9.02 16.54
CA ASN A 66 -12.73 8.83 17.79
C ASN A 66 -12.85 7.32 18.07
N GLY A 67 -12.40 6.89 19.24
CA GLY A 67 -12.63 5.55 19.75
C GLY A 67 -13.91 5.50 20.58
N MET A 68 -14.83 4.60 20.22
CA MET A 68 -16.06 4.37 20.96
C MET A 68 -15.92 3.05 21.74
N GLY A 69 -15.55 3.15 23.02
CA GLY A 69 -15.50 2.04 23.98
C GLY A 69 -16.10 2.46 25.32
N LYS A 70 -15.73 1.79 26.44
CA LYS A 70 -16.15 2.19 27.80
C LYS A 70 -15.66 3.60 28.22
N TRP A 71 -14.77 4.20 27.44
CA TRP A 71 -14.27 5.56 27.56
C TRP A 71 -14.24 6.19 26.17
N LEU A 72 -14.64 7.46 26.06
CA LEU A 72 -14.48 8.24 24.83
C LEU A 72 -13.01 8.64 24.71
N THR A 73 -12.29 8.04 23.76
CA THR A 73 -10.93 8.47 23.43
C THR A 73 -10.95 9.26 22.12
N LYS A 74 -10.30 10.42 22.12
CA LYS A 74 -10.11 11.23 20.92
C LYS A 74 -8.62 11.26 20.60
N THR A 75 -8.25 10.66 19.47
CA THR A 75 -6.89 10.73 18.95
C THR A 75 -6.84 11.87 17.93
N LEU A 76 -5.98 12.84 18.20
CA LEU A 76 -5.72 13.97 17.30
C LEU A 76 -4.51 13.65 16.45
N GLN A 77 -4.53 14.04 15.17
CA GLN A 77 -3.30 14.09 14.38
C GLN A 77 -2.44 15.23 14.92
N PRO A 78 -1.20 14.96 15.37
CA PRO A 78 -0.32 16.00 15.94
C PRO A 78 0.09 17.07 14.90
N LEU A 79 0.12 16.69 13.62
CA LEU A 79 0.39 17.56 12.47
C LEU A 79 -0.58 17.21 11.33
N HIS A 80 -0.93 18.21 10.50
CA HIS A 80 -1.72 17.98 9.29
C HIS A 80 -1.00 16.99 8.37
N ALA A 81 -1.74 16.03 7.82
CA ALA A 81 -1.19 15.13 6.81
C ALA A 81 -0.67 15.95 5.62
N ALA A 82 0.44 15.52 5.02
CA ALA A 82 0.98 16.15 3.82
C ALA A 82 0.03 16.00 2.61
N ILE A 83 -0.86 15.02 2.68
CA ILE A 83 -1.94 14.75 1.75
C ILE A 83 -3.21 14.57 2.58
N ASP A 84 -4.17 15.48 2.41
CA ASP A 84 -5.32 15.63 3.31
C ASP A 84 -6.66 15.20 2.69
N SER A 85 -6.66 14.72 1.44
CA SER A 85 -7.87 14.35 0.71
C SER A 85 -7.60 13.27 -0.36
N PRO A 86 -8.60 12.45 -0.74
CA PRO A 86 -8.45 11.49 -1.83
C PRO A 86 -8.07 12.11 -3.17
N VAL A 87 -8.50 13.36 -3.41
CA VAL A 87 -8.08 14.14 -4.59
C VAL A 87 -6.57 14.40 -4.56
N ALA A 88 -6.04 14.82 -3.41
CA ALA A 88 -4.61 15.02 -3.24
C ALA A 88 -3.82 13.69 -3.36
N VAL A 89 -4.36 12.57 -2.88
CA VAL A 89 -3.80 11.22 -3.12
C VAL A 89 -3.71 10.94 -4.62
N GLY A 90 -4.81 11.17 -5.35
CA GLY A 90 -4.85 10.98 -6.80
C GLY A 90 -3.86 11.87 -7.55
N ASN A 91 -3.64 13.11 -7.09
CA ASN A 91 -2.65 14.01 -7.66
C ASN A 91 -1.22 13.53 -7.39
N ALA A 92 -0.93 13.02 -6.20
CA ALA A 92 0.36 12.42 -5.87
C ALA A 92 0.65 11.17 -6.71
N ILE A 93 -0.35 10.31 -6.95
CA ILE A 93 -0.24 9.17 -7.87
C ILE A 93 0.06 9.65 -9.30
N THR A 94 -0.64 10.69 -9.74
CA THR A 94 -0.44 11.28 -11.08
C THR A 94 1.00 11.80 -11.22
N GLU A 95 1.53 12.47 -10.20
CA GLU A 95 2.92 12.94 -10.15
C GLU A 95 3.90 11.77 -10.26
N ILE A 96 3.72 10.71 -9.46
CA ILE A 96 4.56 9.51 -9.50
C ILE A 96 4.54 8.86 -10.89
N LYS A 97 3.36 8.69 -11.48
CA LYS A 97 3.20 8.14 -12.83
C LYS A 97 3.95 8.99 -13.86
N ASN A 98 3.77 10.30 -13.84
CA ASN A 98 4.46 11.21 -14.76
C ASN A 98 5.99 11.13 -14.61
N SER A 99 6.50 11.04 -13.37
CA SER A 99 7.94 10.88 -13.10
C SER A 99 8.49 9.55 -13.58
N ALA A 100 7.77 8.44 -13.34
CA ALA A 100 8.17 7.11 -13.83
C ALA A 100 8.26 7.06 -15.36
N VAL A 101 7.52 7.91 -16.04
CA VAL A 101 7.43 7.91 -17.50
C VAL A 101 8.46 8.78 -18.14
N ALA A 102 8.76 9.93 -17.52
CA ALA A 102 9.90 10.73 -17.91
C ALA A 102 11.20 9.89 -17.90
N ARG A 103 11.35 8.96 -16.95
CA ARG A 103 12.46 7.98 -16.92
C ARG A 103 12.48 7.08 -18.15
N LEU A 104 11.35 6.47 -18.50
CA LEU A 104 11.29 5.45 -19.56
C LEU A 104 11.30 6.05 -20.97
N ALA A 105 10.71 7.23 -21.15
CA ALA A 105 10.73 7.95 -22.43
C ALA A 105 12.15 8.43 -22.80
N GLY A 106 13.10 8.44 -21.86
CA GLY A 106 14.53 8.62 -22.11
C GLY A 106 15.22 7.40 -22.77
N ALA A 107 14.54 6.25 -22.89
CA ALA A 107 15.08 5.01 -23.47
C ALA A 107 14.48 4.64 -24.84
N ASP A 108 13.26 5.07 -25.17
CA ASP A 108 12.74 5.10 -26.54
C ASP A 108 11.41 5.86 -26.59
N LYS A 109 11.12 6.50 -27.74
CA LYS A 109 9.92 7.33 -27.98
C LYS A 109 8.62 6.52 -27.86
N ILE A 110 8.13 6.31 -26.65
CA ILE A 110 6.76 5.86 -26.41
C ILE A 110 5.87 7.09 -26.35
N SER A 111 4.86 7.14 -27.21
CA SER A 111 3.83 8.17 -27.23
C SER A 111 3.28 8.40 -25.82
N THR A 112 3.26 9.67 -25.40
CA THR A 112 2.54 10.13 -24.21
C THR A 112 1.15 9.49 -24.19
N PRO A 113 0.74 8.76 -23.15
CA PRO A 113 -0.61 8.25 -23.09
C PRO A 113 -1.55 9.43 -22.98
N ASN A 114 -2.64 9.32 -23.72
CA ASN A 114 -3.84 10.10 -23.51
C ASN A 114 -4.11 10.24 -22.01
N THR A 115 -4.34 11.51 -21.63
CA THR A 115 -5.06 11.91 -20.42
C THR A 115 -5.94 10.79 -19.91
N LEU A 116 -5.65 10.28 -18.70
CA LEU A 116 -6.50 9.33 -17.98
C LEU A 116 -7.96 9.78 -18.18
N SER A 117 -8.79 8.90 -18.74
CA SER A 117 -10.21 9.18 -18.97
C SER A 117 -10.80 9.81 -17.71
N GLU A 118 -11.49 10.94 -17.86
CA GLU A 118 -12.30 11.50 -16.78
C GLU A 118 -13.20 10.37 -16.24
N GLY A 119 -13.03 10.00 -14.97
CA GLY A 119 -13.77 8.91 -14.33
C GLY A 119 -12.99 7.62 -14.02
N ALA A 120 -11.74 7.47 -14.49
CA ALA A 120 -10.88 6.35 -14.09
C ALA A 120 -10.45 6.47 -12.61
N LEU A 121 -10.50 5.36 -11.87
CA LEU A 121 -9.98 5.31 -10.51
C LEU A 121 -8.47 5.51 -10.54
N LYS A 122 -7.97 6.38 -9.66
CA LYS A 122 -6.52 6.63 -9.51
C LYS A 122 -5.87 5.70 -8.48
N VAL A 123 -6.67 5.11 -7.61
CA VAL A 123 -6.28 4.18 -6.55
C VAL A 123 -6.82 2.81 -6.93
N ASP A 124 -5.96 1.79 -6.87
CA ASP A 124 -6.33 0.44 -7.26
C ASP A 124 -6.89 -0.36 -6.08
N ALA A 125 -6.43 -0.07 -4.85
CA ALA A 125 -6.90 -0.72 -3.64
C ALA A 125 -6.73 0.14 -2.38
N ILE A 126 -7.61 -0.08 -1.41
CA ILE A 126 -7.43 0.35 -0.02
C ILE A 126 -7.08 -0.87 0.83
N LEU A 127 -6.03 -0.76 1.63
CA LEU A 127 -5.54 -1.85 2.47
C LEU A 127 -5.66 -1.49 3.96
N LEU A 128 -6.40 -2.29 4.73
CA LEU A 128 -6.69 -2.08 6.16
C LEU A 128 -6.27 -3.31 6.98
N MET A 129 -5.08 -3.27 7.57
CA MET A 129 -4.55 -4.43 8.29
C MET A 129 -4.84 -4.38 9.79
N PHE A 130 -5.18 -3.21 10.34
CA PHE A 130 -5.44 -3.03 11.75
C PHE A 130 -6.74 -2.27 12.01
N TYR A 131 -7.43 -2.62 13.10
CA TYR A 131 -8.82 -2.24 13.34
C TYR A 131 -9.02 -0.99 14.20
N LEU A 132 -7.96 -0.43 14.78
CA LEU A 132 -8.09 0.73 15.63
C LEU A 132 -8.57 1.97 14.83
N PRO A 133 -9.28 2.91 15.45
CA PRO A 133 -9.93 4.02 14.74
C PRO A 133 -9.00 4.93 13.92
N ASP A 134 -7.73 5.01 14.30
CA ASP A 134 -6.67 5.72 13.59
C ASP A 134 -6.11 4.95 12.37
N HIS A 135 -6.44 3.67 12.26
CA HIS A 135 -6.11 2.78 11.14
C HIS A 135 -7.32 2.49 10.24
N VAL A 136 -8.54 2.50 10.80
CA VAL A 136 -9.83 2.42 10.09
C VAL A 136 -10.60 3.72 10.27
N HIS A 137 -10.02 4.82 9.76
CA HIS A 137 -10.62 6.14 9.92
C HIS A 137 -11.84 6.32 8.99
N GLN A 138 -13.03 6.00 9.51
CA GLN A 138 -14.26 5.97 8.72
C GLN A 138 -14.53 7.27 7.97
N SER A 139 -14.32 8.44 8.61
CA SER A 139 -14.53 9.75 7.96
C SER A 139 -13.64 9.96 6.73
N THR A 140 -12.43 9.40 6.73
CA THR A 140 -11.56 9.40 5.56
C THR A 140 -12.07 8.40 4.52
N LEU A 141 -12.42 7.20 4.94
CA LEU A 141 -12.85 6.13 4.05
C LEU A 141 -14.11 6.49 3.25
N TYR A 142 -15.07 7.22 3.85
CA TYR A 142 -16.25 7.72 3.13
C TYR A 142 -15.94 8.74 2.03
N GLN A 143 -14.75 9.35 2.03
CA GLN A 143 -14.34 10.30 0.99
C GLN A 143 -13.83 9.58 -0.27
N PHE A 144 -13.44 8.31 -0.17
CA PHE A 144 -12.97 7.52 -1.31
C PHE A 144 -14.15 7.05 -2.18
N ASP A 145 -13.89 6.85 -3.47
CA ASP A 145 -14.88 6.29 -4.40
C ASP A 145 -15.24 4.85 -3.99
N LYS A 146 -16.54 4.55 -3.90
CA LYS A 146 -17.07 3.24 -3.48
C LYS A 146 -16.62 2.07 -4.37
N ARG A 147 -16.21 2.34 -5.60
CA ARG A 147 -15.73 1.33 -6.57
C ARG A 147 -14.31 0.85 -6.27
N ILE A 148 -13.57 1.55 -5.41
CA ILE A 148 -12.22 1.11 -5.00
C ILE A 148 -12.38 -0.12 -4.09
N PRO A 149 -11.76 -1.27 -4.43
CA PRO A 149 -11.83 -2.46 -3.58
C PRO A 149 -11.08 -2.23 -2.27
N VAL A 150 -11.67 -2.71 -1.17
CA VAL A 150 -11.06 -2.68 0.16
C VAL A 150 -10.67 -4.09 0.57
N PHE A 151 -9.40 -4.26 0.89
CA PHE A 151 -8.84 -5.49 1.44
C PHE A 151 -8.55 -5.28 2.91
N ALA A 152 -9.14 -6.10 3.77
CA ALA A 152 -9.08 -5.88 5.21
C ALA A 152 -8.92 -7.17 6.02
N THR A 153 -8.23 -7.09 7.14
CA THR A 153 -8.19 -8.18 8.15
C THR A 153 -9.58 -8.38 8.78
N PRO A 154 -9.87 -9.54 9.41
CA PRO A 154 -11.21 -9.84 9.93
C PRO A 154 -11.81 -8.73 10.82
N ASP A 155 -11.01 -8.15 11.71
CA ASP A 155 -11.48 -7.11 12.62
C ASP A 155 -11.75 -5.78 11.91
N ALA A 156 -10.86 -5.37 10.99
CA ALA A 156 -11.07 -4.17 10.18
C ALA A 156 -12.25 -4.35 9.21
N MET A 157 -12.39 -5.56 8.66
CA MET A 157 -13.49 -5.97 7.77
C MET A 157 -14.85 -5.82 8.44
N ALA A 158 -14.97 -6.21 9.72
CA ALA A 158 -16.20 -6.05 10.47
C ALA A 158 -16.64 -4.57 10.55
N ILE A 159 -15.70 -3.64 10.70
CA ILE A 159 -15.98 -2.20 10.75
C ILE A 159 -16.42 -1.68 9.38
N VAL A 160 -15.66 -1.99 8.31
CA VAL A 160 -15.97 -1.44 6.98
C VAL A 160 -17.23 -2.03 6.34
N LYS A 161 -17.61 -3.26 6.70
CA LYS A 161 -18.89 -3.85 6.29
C LYS A 161 -20.08 -3.03 6.80
N GLU A 162 -20.03 -2.58 8.05
CA GLU A 162 -21.11 -1.78 8.64
C GLU A 162 -21.25 -0.40 7.99
N MET A 163 -20.18 0.12 7.40
CA MET A 163 -20.21 1.40 6.69
C MET A 163 -21.09 1.35 5.43
N LYS A 164 -21.27 0.18 4.80
CA LYS A 164 -22.07 -0.01 3.57
C LYS A 164 -21.71 0.96 2.44
N HIS A 165 -20.43 1.36 2.39
CA HIS A 165 -19.92 2.34 1.44
C HIS A 165 -19.34 1.68 0.19
N PHE A 166 -18.41 0.72 0.38
CA PHE A 166 -17.66 0.11 -0.70
C PHE A 166 -18.40 -1.07 -1.36
N GLU A 167 -18.23 -1.19 -2.67
CA GLU A 167 -18.87 -2.23 -3.48
C GLU A 167 -18.14 -3.58 -3.40
N THR A 168 -16.82 -3.54 -3.19
CA THR A 168 -15.96 -4.73 -3.14
C THR A 168 -15.18 -4.75 -1.83
N LEU A 169 -15.38 -5.81 -1.06
CA LEU A 169 -14.74 -6.04 0.23
C LEU A 169 -14.13 -7.45 0.25
N GLU A 170 -12.82 -7.55 0.43
CA GLU A 170 -12.11 -8.83 0.47
C GLU A 170 -11.30 -9.02 1.75
N LEU A 171 -11.29 -10.26 2.23
CA LEU A 171 -10.66 -10.61 3.49
C LEU A 171 -9.18 -10.90 3.28
N ILE A 172 -8.33 -10.30 4.09
CA ILE A 172 -6.92 -10.67 4.21
C ILE A 172 -6.77 -11.55 5.42
N LEU A 173 -6.22 -12.75 5.19
CA LEU A 173 -5.92 -13.69 6.25
C LEU A 173 -4.50 -13.50 6.77
N SER A 174 -4.29 -14.00 7.98
CA SER A 174 -2.96 -14.05 8.58
C SER A 174 -2.13 -15.12 7.90
N LEU A 175 -0.84 -14.85 7.71
CA LEU A 175 0.09 -15.90 7.31
C LEU A 175 0.21 -16.91 8.45
N SER A 176 0.06 -18.20 8.14
CA SER A 176 0.21 -19.25 9.16
C SER A 176 1.61 -19.21 9.77
N PRO A 177 1.75 -19.35 11.11
CA PRO A 177 3.04 -19.52 11.77
C PRO A 177 3.86 -20.72 11.27
N THR A 178 3.22 -21.67 10.61
CA THR A 178 3.84 -22.87 10.02
C THR A 178 3.98 -22.80 8.51
N ALA A 179 3.62 -21.67 7.88
CA ALA A 179 3.75 -21.48 6.45
C ALA A 179 5.21 -21.64 6.01
N LYS A 180 5.42 -22.46 4.98
CA LYS A 180 6.74 -22.65 4.35
C LYS A 180 6.90 -21.86 3.06
N ILE A 181 5.80 -21.39 2.50
CA ILE A 181 5.73 -20.57 1.29
C ILE A 181 4.99 -19.29 1.64
N TRP A 182 5.47 -18.17 1.12
CA TRP A 182 4.83 -16.87 1.31
C TRP A 182 3.66 -16.66 0.35
N LEU A 183 3.62 -17.39 -0.76
CA LEU A 183 2.53 -17.34 -1.73
C LEU A 183 1.67 -18.57 -1.54
N GLU A 184 0.44 -18.39 -1.06
CA GLU A 184 -0.54 -19.44 -0.92
C GLU A 184 -1.72 -19.10 -1.85
N PRO A 185 -1.83 -19.75 -3.03
CA PRO A 185 -2.81 -19.35 -4.04
C PRO A 185 -4.26 -19.33 -3.55
N SER A 186 -4.61 -20.21 -2.60
CA SER A 186 -5.93 -20.25 -1.97
C SER A 186 -6.23 -19.06 -1.04
N LEU A 187 -5.21 -18.27 -0.70
CA LEU A 187 -5.30 -17.08 0.15
C LEU A 187 -5.07 -15.78 -0.63
N GLN A 188 -4.85 -15.87 -1.94
CA GLN A 188 -4.67 -14.71 -2.79
C GLN A 188 -6.00 -13.96 -2.92
N PRO A 189 -6.02 -12.62 -2.73
CA PRO A 189 -7.22 -11.85 -3.01
C PRO A 189 -7.60 -11.94 -4.49
N GLU A 190 -8.91 -12.00 -4.79
CA GLU A 190 -9.44 -12.28 -6.13
C GLU A 190 -9.79 -11.00 -6.91
N ALA A 191 -10.27 -9.95 -6.24
CA ALA A 191 -10.81 -8.73 -6.85
C ALA A 191 -9.73 -7.79 -7.42
N GLY A 192 -9.16 -8.15 -8.57
CA GLY A 192 -8.21 -7.30 -9.27
C GLY A 192 -6.89 -7.10 -8.52
N TRP A 193 -6.63 -7.94 -7.52
CA TRP A 193 -5.35 -7.95 -6.82
C TRP A 193 -4.28 -8.65 -7.67
N PRO A 194 -3.08 -8.07 -7.82
CA PRO A 194 -2.05 -8.65 -8.67
C PRO A 194 -1.48 -9.95 -8.08
N SER A 195 -1.35 -10.98 -8.91
CA SER A 195 -0.80 -12.29 -8.49
C SER A 195 0.66 -12.28 -8.08
N TRP A 196 1.37 -11.19 -8.37
CA TRP A 196 2.77 -10.99 -8.02
C TRP A 196 2.94 -10.19 -6.72
N LEU A 197 1.86 -9.83 -6.03
CA LEU A 197 1.88 -9.08 -4.76
C LEU A 197 1.00 -9.79 -3.73
N MET A 198 1.44 -9.89 -2.48
CA MET A 198 0.65 -10.46 -1.40
C MET A 198 0.71 -9.61 -0.12
N PRO A 199 -0.45 -9.25 0.47
CA PRO A 199 -0.51 -8.64 1.77
C PRO A 199 -0.65 -9.71 2.85
N TRP A 200 0.21 -9.66 3.86
CA TRP A 200 0.17 -10.56 5.01
C TRP A 200 0.00 -9.78 6.31
N PHE A 201 -1.02 -10.17 7.08
CA PHE A 201 -1.09 -9.81 8.49
C PHE A 201 -0.31 -10.83 9.31
N LEU A 202 0.55 -10.34 10.20
CA LEU A 202 1.38 -11.16 11.08
C LEU A 202 0.98 -10.85 12.52
N PRO A 203 0.25 -11.77 13.18
CA PRO A 203 -0.21 -11.58 14.55
C PRO A 203 0.97 -11.28 15.50
N GLY A 204 0.78 -10.28 16.33
CA GLY A 204 1.75 -9.89 17.34
C GLY A 204 1.63 -10.68 18.64
N HIS A 205 2.64 -10.55 19.51
CA HIS A 205 2.56 -11.04 20.89
C HIS A 205 1.46 -10.34 21.74
N ARG A 206 0.95 -9.21 21.26
CA ARG A 206 -0.17 -8.44 21.82
C ARG A 206 -1.01 -7.90 20.68
N ALA A 207 -2.28 -7.61 20.95
CA ALA A 207 -3.23 -7.05 19.98
C ALA A 207 -2.72 -5.77 19.32
N VAL A 208 -1.98 -4.93 20.05
CA VAL A 208 -1.37 -3.69 19.55
C VAL A 208 0.06 -3.89 19.03
N ASN A 209 0.54 -5.11 18.82
CA ASN A 209 1.89 -5.32 18.30
C ASN A 209 1.94 -6.21 17.05
N PRO A 210 0.97 -6.13 16.11
CA PRO A 210 1.07 -6.90 14.88
C PRO A 210 2.20 -6.34 14.00
N ALA A 211 2.66 -7.21 13.13
CA ALA A 211 3.43 -6.82 11.96
C ALA A 211 2.61 -7.06 10.70
N ARG A 212 3.04 -6.46 9.60
CA ARG A 212 2.46 -6.63 8.28
C ARG A 212 3.58 -6.74 7.27
N ALA A 213 3.39 -7.62 6.29
CA ALA A 213 4.29 -7.75 5.16
C ALA A 213 3.53 -7.49 3.87
N LEU A 214 4.11 -6.68 2.99
CA LEU A 214 3.78 -6.67 1.57
C LEU A 214 4.91 -7.42 0.88
N VAL A 215 4.62 -8.59 0.32
CA VAL A 215 5.59 -9.44 -0.38
C VAL A 215 5.30 -9.36 -1.86
N TRP A 216 6.31 -9.08 -2.69
CA TRP A 216 6.14 -9.04 -4.13
C TRP A 216 7.23 -9.80 -4.85
N THR A 217 6.87 -10.26 -6.03
CA THR A 217 7.76 -10.94 -6.96
C THR A 217 8.14 -9.99 -8.08
N HIS A 218 9.43 -9.89 -8.36
CA HIS A 218 9.95 -9.18 -9.52
C HIS A 218 11.10 -9.95 -10.18
N THR A 219 11.51 -9.51 -11.37
CA THR A 219 12.70 -10.05 -12.06
C THR A 219 13.91 -9.21 -11.66
N GLY A 220 14.96 -9.85 -11.15
CA GLY A 220 16.22 -9.21 -10.82
C GLY A 220 17.09 -8.95 -12.06
N ASN A 221 18.17 -8.20 -11.89
CA ASN A 221 19.14 -7.90 -12.95
C ASN A 221 19.76 -9.12 -13.65
N ASP A 222 19.77 -10.29 -13.00
CA ASP A 222 20.26 -11.56 -13.57
C ASP A 222 19.19 -12.36 -14.32
N GLY A 223 18.00 -11.77 -14.50
CA GLY A 223 16.85 -12.40 -15.16
C GLY A 223 16.11 -13.42 -14.31
N LYS A 224 16.52 -13.65 -13.06
CA LYS A 224 15.84 -14.58 -12.15
C LYS A 224 14.69 -13.91 -11.41
N GLU A 225 13.74 -14.72 -10.99
CA GLU A 225 12.68 -14.30 -10.09
C GLU A 225 13.25 -14.02 -8.69
N VAL A 226 12.90 -12.86 -8.15
CA VAL A 226 13.30 -12.38 -6.83
C VAL A 226 12.03 -12.03 -6.06
N ASN A 227 11.97 -12.46 -4.80
CA ASN A 227 10.88 -12.11 -3.89
C ASN A 227 11.41 -11.11 -2.86
N GLU A 228 10.73 -9.99 -2.72
CA GLU A 228 11.07 -8.96 -1.77
C GLU A 228 9.88 -8.64 -0.87
N SER A 229 10.16 -8.03 0.28
CA SER A 229 9.09 -7.68 1.22
C SER A 229 9.36 -6.38 1.95
N ILE A 230 8.29 -5.61 2.18
CA ILE A 230 8.26 -4.50 3.13
C ILE A 230 7.59 -5.04 4.39
N LEU A 231 8.38 -5.21 5.44
CA LEU A 231 7.90 -5.60 6.77
C LEU A 231 7.80 -4.36 7.65
N THR A 232 6.62 -4.11 8.19
CA THR A 232 6.38 -3.00 9.11
C THR A 232 5.67 -3.50 10.36
N SER A 233 6.05 -2.98 11.52
CA SER A 233 5.40 -3.29 12.79
C SER A 233 4.72 -2.04 13.31
N ILE A 234 3.42 -2.12 13.63
CA ILE A 234 2.60 -0.94 13.90
C ILE A 234 3.07 -0.22 15.17
N HIS A 235 3.28 -0.96 16.26
CA HIS A 235 3.77 -0.40 17.53
C HIS A 235 5.06 -1.08 18.04
N GLY A 236 5.90 -1.54 17.11
CA GLY A 236 7.15 -2.24 17.40
C GLY A 236 6.96 -3.71 17.79
N SER A 237 8.03 -4.49 17.62
CA SER A 237 8.09 -5.91 17.94
C SER A 237 9.19 -6.17 18.98
N GLN A 238 8.93 -7.07 19.93
CA GLN A 238 9.99 -7.58 20.80
C GLN A 238 10.68 -8.72 20.06
N VAL A 239 11.86 -8.45 19.48
CA VAL A 239 12.63 -9.43 18.70
C VAL A 239 13.28 -10.48 19.63
N ASP A 240 13.47 -10.16 20.92
CA ASP A 240 14.35 -10.89 21.82
C ASP A 240 13.66 -11.95 22.71
N LYS A 241 12.33 -12.09 22.62
CA LYS A 241 11.60 -13.12 23.37
C LYS A 241 11.32 -14.35 22.51
N LYS A 242 12.30 -15.27 22.42
CA LYS A 242 12.25 -16.70 21.97
C LYS A 242 11.22 -17.16 20.91
N THR A 243 10.65 -16.24 20.15
CA THR A 243 9.84 -16.42 18.96
C THR A 243 9.94 -15.15 18.12
N PRO A 244 11.09 -14.90 17.46
CA PRO A 244 11.10 -14.03 16.31
C PRO A 244 10.59 -14.87 15.12
N GLN A 245 9.31 -14.76 14.79
CA GLN A 245 8.84 -15.11 13.44
C GLN A 245 9.08 -13.91 12.52
N CYS A 246 10.35 -13.60 12.28
CA CYS A 246 10.78 -12.78 11.17
C CYS A 246 11.62 -13.68 10.26
N LEU A 247 11.03 -14.13 9.15
CA LEU A 247 11.78 -14.75 8.06
C LEU A 247 12.63 -13.64 7.41
N SER A 248 13.94 -13.69 7.61
CA SER A 248 14.91 -12.93 6.82
C SER A 248 15.34 -13.76 5.61
N ARG A 249 15.28 -13.14 4.43
CA ARG A 249 15.96 -13.45 3.16
C ARG A 249 16.35 -14.92 2.89
N THR A 250 15.72 -15.51 1.88
CA THR A 250 16.34 -16.48 0.96
C THR A 250 16.29 -15.91 -0.44
#